data_AF-A0A380P8P9-F1
#
_entry.id   AF-A0A380P8P9-F1
#
_cell.length_a   1.000
_cell.length_b   1.000
_cell.length_c   1.000
_cell.angle_alpha   90.00
_cell.angle_beta   90.00
_cell.angle_gamma   90.00
#
_symmetry.space_group_name_H-M   'P 1'
#
loop_
_entity.id
_entity.type
_entity.pdbx_description
1 polymer ?
#
loop_
_entity_poly.entity_id
_entity_poly.type
_entity_poly.pdbx_seq_one_letter_code
_entity_poly.pdbx_strand_id
1 'polypeptide(L)'
;MKMIVGLGNIGREYDRTRHNVGFIVLDALADKYDLTFKQDSEHHAFVANWFFDGEKVLLVKPTTFMNDSGRAVRPLMDYYKIELEDI
;
A
#
# COMPACT_ATOMS: atom_id res chain seq x y z
N MET A 1 -13.72 -5.78 3.42
CA MET A 1 -12.76 -4.69 3.23
C MET A 1 -11.50 -5.36 2.75
N LYS A 2 -11.03 -5.00 1.56
CA LYS A 2 -9.82 -5.59 1.01
C LYS A 2 -8.60 -4.72 1.31
N MET A 3 -7.43 -5.32 1.25
CA MET A 3 -6.16 -4.61 1.19
C MET A 3 -5.47 -4.93 -0.13
N ILE A 4 -4.78 -3.97 -0.73
CA ILE A 4 -3.90 -4.21 -1.87
C ILE A 4 -2.55 -3.59 -1.51
N VAL A 5 -1.52 -4.44 -1.46
CA VAL A 5 -0.16 -4.01 -1.09
C VAL A 5 0.72 -3.91 -2.32
N GLY A 6 1.23 -2.71 -2.58
CA GLY A 6 2.28 -2.47 -3.57
C GLY A 6 3.62 -2.53 -2.88
N LEU A 7 4.46 -3.52 -3.22
CA LEU A 7 5.81 -3.62 -2.69
C LEU A 7 6.79 -2.71 -3.44
N GLY A 8 7.78 -2.20 -2.72
CA GLY A 8 8.80 -1.28 -3.23
C GLY A 8 9.78 -0.84 -2.16
N ASN A 9 10.76 -0.03 -2.57
CA ASN A 9 11.66 0.70 -1.68
C ASN A 9 11.35 2.20 -1.73
N ILE A 10 11.53 2.89 -0.61
CA ILE A 10 11.47 4.35 -0.53
C ILE A 10 12.81 4.99 -0.91
N GLY A 11 12.77 6.15 -1.57
CA GLY A 11 13.95 6.89 -2.01
C GLY A 11 14.00 7.06 -3.53
N ARG A 12 14.45 8.23 -3.98
CA ARG A 12 14.44 8.61 -5.41
C ARG A 12 15.23 7.64 -6.30
N GLU A 13 16.26 7.00 -5.75
CA GLU A 13 17.07 6.02 -6.46
C GLU A 13 16.29 4.74 -6.82
N TYR A 14 15.15 4.47 -6.17
CA TYR A 14 14.36 3.26 -6.38
C TYR A 14 13.13 3.44 -7.28
N ASP A 15 12.68 4.68 -7.51
CA ASP A 15 11.41 5.03 -8.16
C ASP A 15 11.15 4.32 -9.50
N ARG A 16 12.20 4.02 -10.27
CA ARG A 16 12.10 3.39 -11.60
C ARG A 16 12.76 2.02 -11.69
N THR A 17 12.98 1.38 -10.55
CA THR A 17 13.53 0.02 -10.52
C THR A 17 12.42 -1.02 -10.70
N ARG A 18 12.77 -2.20 -11.23
CA ARG A 18 11.82 -3.32 -11.36
C ARG A 18 11.24 -3.77 -10.01
N HIS A 19 11.94 -3.52 -8.91
CA HIS A 19 11.47 -3.82 -7.56
C HIS A 19 10.34 -2.89 -7.09
N ASN A 20 10.16 -1.71 -7.70
CA ASN A 20 9.12 -0.75 -7.34
C ASN A 20 7.87 -0.85 -8.21
N VAL A 21 7.70 -1.91 -9.01
CA VAL A 21 6.51 -2.09 -9.85
C VAL A 21 5.22 -2.07 -9.03
N GLY A 22 5.23 -2.60 -7.80
CA GLY A 22 4.08 -2.54 -6.90
C GLY A 22 3.66 -1.10 -6.57
N PHE A 23 4.63 -0.22 -6.27
CA PHE A 23 4.36 1.22 -6.05
C PHE A 23 3.83 1.89 -7.32
N ILE A 24 4.45 1.62 -8.48
CA ILE A 24 4.06 2.20 -9.76
C ILE A 24 2.61 1.84 -10.11
N VAL A 25 2.21 0.59 -9.88
CA VAL A 25 0.82 0.15 -10.11
C VAL A 25 -0.15 0.88 -9.18
N LEU A 26 0.20 1.03 -7.90
CA LEU A 26 -0.64 1.75 -6.95
C LEU A 26 -0.73 3.25 -7.24
N ASP A 27 0.35 3.87 -7.70
CA ASP A 27 0.34 5.28 -8.13
C ASP A 27 -0.54 5.47 -9.36
N ALA A 28 -0.45 4.59 -10.37
CA ALA A 28 -1.32 4.64 -11.53
C ALA A 28 -2.80 4.42 -11.18
N LEU A 29 -3.11 3.55 -10.21
CA LEU A 29 -4.46 3.39 -9.68
C LEU A 29 -4.95 4.65 -8.96
N ALA A 30 -4.10 5.25 -8.13
CA ALA A 30 -4.43 6.47 -7.42
C ALA A 30 -4.71 7.63 -8.38
N ASP A 31 -3.88 7.81 -9.40
CA ASP A 31 -4.07 8.82 -10.45
C ASP A 31 -5.39 8.59 -11.22
N LYS A 32 -5.69 7.33 -11.56
CA LYS A 32 -6.91 6.98 -12.32
C LYS A 32 -8.20 7.24 -11.54
N TYR A 33 -8.18 7.04 -10.22
CA TYR A 33 -9.37 7.13 -9.36
C TYR A 33 -9.36 8.34 -8.42
N ASP A 34 -8.47 9.32 -8.66
CA ASP A 34 -8.31 10.54 -7.87
C ASP A 34 -8.13 10.27 -6.36
N LEU A 35 -7.25 9.31 -6.05
CA LEU A 35 -6.95 8.90 -4.68
C LEU A 35 -5.69 9.61 -4.19
N THR A 36 -5.72 10.08 -2.95
CA THR A 36 -4.52 10.67 -2.31
C THR A 36 -3.95 9.71 -1.28
N PHE A 37 -2.68 9.34 -1.46
CA PHE A 37 -1.91 8.64 -0.43
C PHE A 37 -1.58 9.58 0.74
N LYS A 38 -1.82 9.10 1.96
CA LYS A 38 -1.45 9.76 3.21
C LYS A 38 -0.41 8.94 3.94
N GLN A 39 0.49 9.60 4.64
CA GLN A 39 1.47 8.93 5.48
C GLN A 39 0.79 8.39 6.74
N ASP A 40 0.94 7.10 6.97
CA ASP A 40 0.62 6.41 8.21
C ASP A 40 1.94 6.05 8.90
N SER A 41 2.35 6.91 9.82
CA SER A 41 3.62 6.76 10.53
C SER A 41 3.60 5.64 11.57
N GLU A 42 2.43 5.29 12.10
CA GLU A 42 2.27 4.23 13.10
C GLU A 42 2.51 2.85 12.46
N HIS A 43 2.03 2.68 11.23
CA HIS A 43 2.16 1.42 10.50
C HIS A 43 3.25 1.43 9.42
N HIS A 44 4.09 2.47 9.38
CA HIS A 44 5.18 2.61 8.42
C HIS A 44 4.74 2.40 6.95
N ALA A 45 3.70 3.12 6.50
CA ALA A 45 3.21 3.01 5.14
C ALA A 45 2.65 4.33 4.61
N PHE A 46 2.57 4.46 3.29
CA PHE A 46 1.58 5.35 2.67
C PHE A 46 0.31 4.56 2.40
N VAL A 47 -0.85 5.12 2.79
CA VAL A 47 -2.15 4.49 2.64
C VAL A 47 -3.13 5.37 1.89
N ALA A 48 -3.99 4.77 1.08
CA ALA A 48 -5.13 5.43 0.45
C ALA A 48 -6.37 4.55 0.61
N ASN A 49 -7.53 5.18 0.84
CA ASN A 49 -8.81 4.48 0.88
C ASN A 49 -9.46 4.63 -0.49
N TRP A 50 -9.79 3.50 -1.10
CA TRP A 50 -10.52 3.43 -2.35
C TRP A 50 -11.90 2.81 -2.09
N PHE A 51 -12.95 3.40 -2.64
CA PHE A 51 -14.28 2.81 -2.61
C PHE A 51 -14.63 2.39 -4.03
N PHE A 52 -14.74 1.08 -4.27
CA PHE A 52 -14.93 0.51 -5.59
C PHE A 52 -16.01 -0.56 -5.54
N ASP A 53 -17.01 -0.45 -6.42
CA ASP A 53 -18.15 -1.39 -6.50
C ASP A 53 -18.83 -1.71 -5.16
N GLY A 54 -18.94 -0.70 -4.28
CA GLY A 54 -19.58 -0.85 -2.96
C GLY A 54 -18.67 -1.44 -1.88
N GLU A 55 -17.42 -1.77 -2.19
CA GLU A 55 -16.44 -2.26 -1.23
C GLU A 55 -15.34 -1.22 -0.96
N LYS A 56 -14.94 -1.11 0.32
CA LYS A 56 -13.78 -0.34 0.73
C LYS A 56 -12.52 -1.17 0.57
N VAL A 57 -11.53 -0.60 -0.11
CA VAL A 57 -10.21 -1.19 -0.37
C VAL A 57 -9.13 -0.26 0.19
N LEU A 58 -8.20 -0.81 0.96
CA LEU A 58 -7.03 -0.09 1.46
C LEU A 58 -5.85 -0.33 0.51
N LEU A 59 -5.34 0.71 -0.12
CA LEU A 59 -4.10 0.65 -0.88
C LEU A 59 -2.92 0.96 0.05
N VAL A 60 -1.88 0.13 0.03
CA VAL A 60 -0.76 0.23 0.97
C VAL A 60 0.58 0.21 0.24
N LYS A 61 1.44 1.19 0.51
CA LYS A 61 2.85 1.25 0.09
C LYS A 61 3.75 1.26 1.33
N PRO A 62 4.32 0.12 1.76
CA PRO A 62 5.20 0.03 2.93
C PRO A 62 6.44 0.93 2.81
N THR A 63 6.79 1.66 3.86
CA THR A 63 7.99 2.52 3.92
C THR A 63 9.13 1.89 4.73
N THR A 64 9.13 0.56 4.88
CA THR A 64 10.08 -0.21 5.71
C THR A 64 11.26 -0.81 4.94
N PHE A 65 11.40 -0.46 3.65
CA PHE A 65 12.18 -1.20 2.64
C PHE A 65 11.63 -2.59 2.33
N MET A 66 11.92 -3.08 1.13
CA MET A 66 11.34 -4.29 0.52
C MET A 66 11.48 -5.52 1.41
N ASN A 67 12.68 -5.76 1.94
CA ASN A 67 13.00 -6.92 2.77
C ASN A 67 12.23 -6.94 4.10
N ASP A 68 11.58 -5.84 4.46
CA ASP A 68 10.92 -5.68 5.74
C ASP A 68 9.48 -5.14 5.59
N SER A 69 8.85 -5.42 4.45
CA SER A 69 7.47 -5.02 4.17
C SER A 69 6.47 -5.61 5.18
N GLY A 70 6.79 -6.76 5.77
CA GLY A 70 5.96 -7.42 6.79
C GLY A 70 5.74 -6.59 8.06
N ARG A 71 6.70 -5.74 8.47
CA ARG A 71 6.54 -4.82 9.61
C ARG A 71 5.46 -3.77 9.39
N ALA A 72 5.11 -3.46 8.14
CA ALA A 72 3.99 -2.57 7.80
C ALA A 72 2.70 -3.35 7.56
N VAL A 73 2.78 -4.44 6.78
CA VAL A 73 1.62 -5.20 6.33
C VAL A 73 0.88 -5.86 7.49
N ARG A 74 1.58 -6.57 8.38
CA ARG A 74 0.90 -7.32 9.45
C ARG A 74 0.15 -6.41 10.43
N PRO A 75 0.76 -5.34 10.97
CA PRO A 75 0.04 -4.41 11.83
C PRO A 75 -1.19 -3.76 11.17
N LEU A 76 -1.12 -3.44 9.87
CA LEU A 76 -2.29 -2.92 9.15
C LEU A 76 -3.41 -3.95 9.05
N MET A 77 -3.08 -5.22 8.77
CA MET A 77 -4.08 -6.30 8.79
C MET A 77 -4.75 -6.41 10.16
N ASP A 78 -3.96 -6.39 11.24
CA ASP A 78 -4.48 -6.49 12.60
C ASP A 78 -5.36 -5.29 12.98
N TYR A 79 -4.96 -4.07 12.60
CA TYR A 79 -5.71 -2.84 12.88
C TYR A 79 -7.06 -2.81 12.15
N TYR A 80 -7.06 -3.13 10.85
CA TYR A 80 -8.27 -3.11 10.03
C TYR A 80 -9.06 -4.42 10.07
N LYS A 81 -8.56 -5.44 10.79
CA LYS A 81 -9.13 -6.80 10.87
C LYS A 81 -9.31 -7.43 9.49
N ILE A 82 -8.24 -7.40 8.70
CA ILE A 82 -8.18 -7.95 7.35
C ILE A 82 -7.59 -9.35 7.43
N GLU A 83 -8.33 -10.34 6.91
CA GLU A 83 -7.88 -11.73 6.87
C GLU A 83 -6.93 -11.98 5.68
N LEU A 84 -6.23 -13.11 5.70
CA LEU A 84 -5.22 -13.43 4.68
C LEU A 84 -5.85 -13.64 3.29
N GLU A 85 -7.11 -13.99 3.21
CA GLU A 85 -7.84 -14.15 1.94
C GLU A 85 -8.27 -12.81 1.33
N ASP A 86 -8.09 -11.71 2.06
CA ASP A 86 -8.55 -10.35 1.70
C ASP A 86 -7.41 -9.37 1.35
N ILE A 87 -6.19 -9.86 1.17
CA ILE A 87 -4.97 -9.10 0.78
C ILE A 87 -4.51 -9.39 -0.65
#